data_AF-A0A7C2WEJ9-F1
#
_entry.id   AF-A0A7C2WEJ9-F1
#
_cell.length_a   1.000
_cell.length_b   1.000
_cell.length_c   1.000
_cell.angle_alpha   90.00
_cell.angle_beta   90.00
_cell.angle_gamma   90.00
#
_symmetry.space_group_name_H-M   'P 1'
#
loop_
_entity.id
_entity.type
_entity.pdbx_description
1 polymer ?
#
loop_
_entity_poly.entity_id
_entity_poly.type
_entity_poly.pdbx_seq_one_letter_code
_entity_poly.pdbx_strand_id
1 'polypeptide(L)'
;MDTRKTMVHMLRQLLKEMEIVSSQGAGYYTCVPFAHRFNRLLEQSRRLFPETSGFLETFDPIEATDPKDPADKSKALLGIRIEVSQLIALLESTGEEPVR
;
A
#
# COMPACT_ATOMS: atom_id res chain seq x y z
N MET A 1 10.66 6.68 -18.40
CA MET A 1 9.64 5.81 -17.76
C MET A 1 8.91 6.69 -16.75
N ASP A 2 7.58 6.63 -16.71
CA ASP A 2 6.81 7.48 -15.78
C ASP A 2 6.82 6.84 -14.39
N THR A 3 7.66 7.36 -13.50
CA THR A 3 7.90 6.85 -12.16
C THR A 3 6.61 6.77 -11.33
N ARG A 4 5.70 7.74 -11.49
CA ARG A 4 4.41 7.78 -10.80
C ARG A 4 3.51 6.66 -11.26
N LYS A 5 3.37 6.47 -12.58
CA LYS A 5 2.63 5.33 -13.14
C LYS A 5 3.22 3.99 -12.69
N THR A 6 4.54 3.86 -12.62
CA THR A 6 5.19 2.65 -12.10
C THR A 6 4.85 2.43 -10.63
N MET A 7 4.89 3.46 -9.78
CA MET A 7 4.55 3.34 -8.36
C MET A 7 3.08 2.90 -8.16
N VAL A 8 2.15 3.56 -8.85
CA VAL A 8 0.72 3.20 -8.82
C VAL A 8 0.52 1.75 -9.28
N HIS A 9 1.20 1.33 -10.35
CA HIS A 9 1.12 -0.05 -10.83
C HIS A 9 1.62 -1.07 -9.80
N MET A 10 2.75 -0.78 -9.13
CA MET A 10 3.29 -1.65 -8.07
C MET A 10 2.36 -1.75 -6.85
N LEU A 11 1.72 -0.65 -6.45
CA LEU A 11 0.74 -0.63 -5.37
C LEU A 11 -0.53 -1.40 -5.74
N ARG A 12 -1.03 -1.27 -6.97
CA ARG A 12 -2.17 -2.06 -7.46
C ARG A 12 -1.86 -3.55 -7.52
N GLN A 13 -0.65 -3.92 -7.94
CA GLN A 13 -0.22 -5.32 -7.90
C GLN A 13 -0.19 -5.83 -6.45
N LEU A 14 0.26 -5.02 -5.49
CA LEU A 14 0.23 -5.39 -4.08
C LEU A 14 -1.19 -5.68 -3.57
N LEU A 15 -2.19 -4.85 -3.94
CA LEU A 15 -3.60 -5.11 -3.62
C LEU A 15 -4.09 -6.42 -4.21
N LYS A 16 -3.73 -6.71 -5.46
CA LYS A 16 -4.11 -7.95 -6.15
C LYS A 16 -3.56 -9.18 -5.44
N GLU A 17 -2.30 -9.15 -5.02
CA GLU A 17 -1.70 -10.26 -4.26
C GLU A 17 -2.42 -10.47 -2.92
N MET A 18 -2.79 -9.40 -2.21
CA MET A 18 -3.55 -9.50 -0.97
C MET A 18 -4.92 -10.16 -1.18
N GLU A 19 -5.61 -9.81 -2.26
CA GLU A 19 -6.90 -10.41 -2.62
C GLU A 19 -6.75 -11.92 -2.88
N ILE A 20 -5.77 -12.30 -3.70
CA ILE A 20 -5.47 -13.70 -4.04
C ILE A 20 -5.24 -14.52 -2.76
N VAL A 21 -4.38 -14.06 -1.86
CA VAL A 21 -4.06 -14.84 -0.66
C VAL A 21 -5.19 -14.86 0.36
N SER A 22 -5.96 -13.78 0.47
CA SER A 22 -7.10 -13.71 1.39
C SER A 22 -8.21 -14.70 1.00
N SER A 23 -8.38 -14.96 -0.30
CA SER A 23 -9.35 -15.93 -0.83
C SER A 23 -9.04 -17.38 -0.48
N GLN A 24 -7.78 -17.70 -0.16
CA GLN A 24 -7.33 -19.05 0.22
C GLN A 24 -7.62 -19.36 1.70
N GLY A 25 -7.92 -18.35 2.52
CA GLY A 25 -8.17 -18.47 3.95
C GLY A 25 -6.94 -18.16 4.82
N ALA A 26 -7.19 -17.81 6.08
CA ALA A 26 -6.18 -17.24 7.01
C ALA A 26 -4.98 -18.15 7.32
N GLY A 27 -5.11 -19.47 7.11
CA GLY A 27 -4.02 -20.44 7.31
C GLY A 27 -2.94 -20.41 6.21
N TYR A 28 -3.23 -19.79 5.06
CA TYR A 28 -2.39 -19.89 3.86
C TYR A 28 -1.55 -18.65 3.56
N TYR A 29 -1.68 -17.59 4.37
CA TYR A 29 -0.95 -16.35 4.15
C TYR A 29 -0.34 -15.79 5.41
N THR A 30 0.53 -14.80 5.27
CA THR A 30 1.04 -13.99 6.38
C THR A 30 0.95 -12.52 6.00
N CYS A 31 0.67 -11.65 6.96
CA CYS A 31 0.57 -10.21 6.73
C CYS A 31 1.94 -9.51 6.62
N VAL A 32 2.99 -10.13 7.18
CA VAL A 32 4.35 -9.56 7.29
C VAL A 32 4.94 -9.10 5.95
N PRO A 33 4.92 -9.90 4.87
CA PRO A 33 5.49 -9.48 3.59
C PRO A 33 4.76 -8.28 2.99
N PHE A 34 3.45 -8.17 3.20
CA PHE A 34 2.63 -7.08 2.69
C PHE A 34 2.94 -5.77 3.42
N ALA A 35 3.05 -5.79 4.75
CA ALA A 35 3.43 -4.63 5.54
C ALA A 35 4.83 -4.12 5.14
N HIS A 36 5.81 -5.04 5.03
CA HIS A 36 7.16 -4.67 4.58
C HIS A 36 7.17 -4.10 3.16
N ARG A 37 6.39 -4.67 2.24
CA ARG A 37 6.34 -4.18 0.87
C ARG A 37 5.70 -2.80 0.79
N PHE A 38 4.60 -2.58 1.50
CA PHE A 38 3.98 -1.25 1.62
C PHE A 38 4.98 -0.22 2.16
N ASN A 39 5.63 -0.49 3.29
CA ASN A 39 6.58 0.46 3.90
C ASN A 39 7.72 0.83 2.94
N ARG A 40 8.23 -0.12 2.15
CA ARG A 40 9.24 0.17 1.12
C ARG A 40 8.70 1.06 0.01
N LEU A 41 7.47 0.85 -0.46
CA LEU A 41 6.85 1.66 -1.50
C LEU A 41 6.50 3.07 -0.99
N LEU A 42 6.06 3.19 0.26
CA LEU A 42 5.85 4.48 0.93
C LEU A 42 7.16 5.27 1.01
N GLU A 43 8.24 4.64 1.48
CA GLU A 43 9.56 5.26 1.56
C GLU A 43 10.08 5.70 0.19
N GLN A 44 9.87 4.88 -0.86
CA GLN A 44 10.20 5.31 -2.22
C GLN A 44 9.34 6.48 -2.69
N SER A 45 8.05 6.49 -2.36
CA SER A 45 7.14 7.59 -2.74
C SER A 45 7.58 8.92 -2.12
N ARG A 46 8.00 8.92 -0.85
CA ARG A 46 8.58 10.09 -0.16
C ARG A 46 9.80 10.65 -0.88
N ARG A 47 10.69 9.77 -1.37
CA ARG A 47 11.91 10.19 -2.07
C ARG A 47 11.64 10.70 -3.48
N LEU A 48 10.66 10.14 -4.16
CA LEU A 48 10.39 10.39 -5.58
C LEU A 48 9.42 11.55 -5.80
N PHE A 49 8.56 11.86 -4.83
CA PHE A 49 7.52 12.89 -4.92
C PHE A 49 7.58 13.87 -3.74
N PRO A 50 8.72 14.58 -3.53
CA PRO A 50 8.90 15.50 -2.41
C PRO A 50 7.89 16.66 -2.40
N GLU A 51 7.34 17.02 -3.56
CA GLU A 51 6.26 18.01 -3.70
C GLU A 51 4.96 17.61 -3.00
N THR A 52 4.77 16.30 -2.75
CA THR A 52 3.61 15.74 -2.06
C THR A 52 3.92 15.42 -0.58
N SER A 53 5.08 15.84 -0.07
CA SER A 53 5.57 15.54 1.29
C SER A 53 4.51 15.75 2.38
N GLY A 54 3.80 16.90 2.39
CA GLY A 54 2.79 17.17 3.41
C GLY A 54 1.70 16.10 3.57
N PHE A 55 1.25 15.49 2.45
CA PHE A 55 0.30 14.38 2.49
C PHE A 55 1.00 13.02 2.70
N LEU A 56 2.23 12.84 2.22
CA LEU A 56 3.00 11.61 2.45
C LEU A 56 3.45 11.44 3.91
N GLU A 57 3.51 12.52 4.68
CA GLU A 57 3.76 12.49 6.12
C GLU A 57 2.53 12.02 6.94
N THR A 58 1.34 11.95 6.34
CA THR A 58 0.15 11.41 7.05
C THR A 58 0.10 9.88 7.08
N PHE A 59 1.01 9.22 6.35
CA PHE A 59 1.11 7.77 6.31
C PHE A 59 2.15 7.29 7.32
N ASP A 60 1.76 6.36 8.18
CA ASP A 60 2.71 5.73 9.09
C ASP A 60 3.23 4.39 8.52
N PRO A 61 4.50 4.03 8.77
CA PRO A 61 4.96 2.69 8.55
C PRO A 61 4.11 1.70 9.34
N ILE A 62 3.64 0.65 8.67
CA ILE A 62 2.83 -0.39 9.29
C ILE A 62 3.74 -1.37 10.03
N GLU A 63 3.41 -1.68 11.28
CA GLU A 63 4.09 -2.74 12.02
C GLU A 63 3.85 -4.09 11.36
N ALA A 64 4.94 -4.82 11.09
CA ALA A 64 4.86 -6.14 10.46
C ALA A 64 4.49 -7.20 11.51
N THR A 65 3.19 -7.47 11.64
CA THR A 65 2.65 -8.49 12.55
C THR A 65 2.03 -9.65 11.77
N ASP A 66 1.98 -10.84 12.39
CA ASP A 66 1.29 -12.02 11.85
C ASP A 66 0.36 -12.62 12.91
N PRO A 67 -0.86 -12.07 13.06
CA PRO A 67 -1.84 -12.59 14.01
C PRO A 67 -2.17 -14.06 13.74
N LYS A 68 -2.33 -14.83 14.81
CA LYS A 68 -2.73 -16.25 14.72
C LYS A 68 -4.23 -16.43 14.59
N ASP A 69 -5.01 -15.53 15.19
CA ASP A 69 -6.46 -15.51 15.04
C ASP A 69 -6.85 -15.09 13.60
N PRO A 70 -7.71 -15.86 12.90
CA PRO A 70 -8.14 -15.54 11.54
C PRO A 70 -8.81 -14.17 11.37
N ALA A 71 -9.59 -13.72 12.35
CA ALA A 71 -10.28 -12.44 12.29
C ALA A 71 -9.29 -11.29 12.45
N ASP A 72 -8.36 -11.40 13.40
CA ASP A 72 -7.32 -10.39 13.60
C ASP A 72 -6.36 -10.33 12.42
N LYS A 73 -6.06 -11.47 11.79
CA LYS A 73 -5.26 -11.52 10.56
C LYS A 73 -5.97 -10.81 9.39
N SER A 74 -7.28 -11.01 9.28
CA SER A 74 -8.10 -10.33 8.27
C SER A 74 -8.14 -8.82 8.51
N LYS A 75 -8.24 -8.37 9.78
CA LYS A 75 -8.16 -6.95 10.15
C LYS A 75 -6.79 -6.35 9.82
N ALA A 76 -5.70 -7.07 10.13
CA ALA A 76 -4.35 -6.62 9.81
C ALA A 76 -4.18 -6.46 8.30
N LEU A 77 -4.61 -7.44 7.50
CA LEU A 77 -4.56 -7.34 6.04
C LEU A 77 -5.45 -6.21 5.49
N LEU A 78 -6.64 -6.01 6.06
CA LEU A 78 -7.54 -4.91 5.70
C LEU A 78 -6.90 -3.54 5.98
N GLY A 79 -6.23 -3.37 7.12
CA GLY A 79 -5.50 -2.14 7.45
C GLY A 79 -4.45 -1.82 6.38
N ILE A 80 -3.64 -2.81 5.99
CA ILE A 80 -2.65 -2.60 4.92
C ILE A 80 -3.33 -2.24 3.58
N ARG A 81 -4.45 -2.89 3.22
CA ARG A 81 -5.19 -2.56 1.99
C ARG A 81 -5.69 -1.12 1.96
N ILE A 82 -6.16 -0.60 3.09
CA ILE A 82 -6.61 0.78 3.22
C ILE A 82 -5.46 1.73 2.91
N GLU A 83 -4.31 1.55 3.58
CA GLU A 83 -3.13 2.40 3.38
C GLU A 83 -2.61 2.37 1.94
N VAL A 84 -2.53 1.19 1.33
CA VAL A 84 -2.13 1.04 -0.08
C VAL A 84 -3.10 1.79 -1.01
N SER A 85 -4.41 1.69 -0.75
CA SER A 85 -5.45 2.34 -1.57
C SER A 85 -5.40 3.88 -1.43
N GLN A 86 -5.16 4.39 -0.22
CA GLN A 86 -5.00 5.82 0.03
C GLN A 86 -3.73 6.36 -0.66
N LEU A 87 -2.62 5.62 -0.61
CA LEU A 87 -1.40 6.03 -1.30
C LEU A 87 -1.59 6.05 -2.82
N ILE A 88 -2.33 5.09 -3.40
CA ILE A 88 -2.69 5.12 -4.82
C ILE A 88 -3.49 6.39 -5.14
N ALA A 89 -4.54 6.69 -4.38
CA ALA A 89 -5.39 7.85 -4.60
C ALA A 89 -4.60 9.18 -4.53
N LEU A 90 -3.68 9.29 -3.58
CA LEU A 90 -2.78 10.44 -3.48
C LEU A 90 -1.88 10.57 -4.72
N LEU A 91 -1.27 9.48 -5.15
CA LEU A 91 -0.37 9.49 -6.30
C LEU A 91 -1.09 9.77 -7.62
N GLU A 92 -2.35 9.33 -7.75
CA GLU A 92 -3.19 9.60 -8.92
C GLU A 92 -3.66 11.05 -8.98
N SER A 93 -4.16 11.59 -7.87
CA SER A 93 -4.65 12.99 -7.79
C SER A 93 -3.56 14.03 -8.01
N THR A 94 -2.31 13.71 -7.71
CA THR A 94 -1.14 14.60 -7.93
C THR A 94 -0.55 14.49 -9.34
N GLY A 95 -1.03 13.54 -10.15
CA GLY A 95 -0.59 13.33 -11.53
C GLY A 95 -1.52 13.91 -12.60
N GLU A 96 -2.66 14.48 -12.22
CA GLU A 96 -3.57 15.14 -13.16
C GLU A 96 -3.03 16.54 -13.50
N GLU A 97 -2.62 16.75 -14.76
CA GLU A 97 -2.39 18.11 -15.25
C GLU A 97 -3.70 18.90 -15.10
N PRO A 98 -3.66 20.14 -14.59
CA PRO A 98 -4.86 20.95 -14.49
C PRO A 98 -5.44 21.13 -15.89
N VAL A 99 -6.69 20.70 -16.08
CA VAL A 99 -7.46 21.00 -17.29
C VAL A 99 -7.50 22.52 -17.41
N ARG A 100 -6.74 23.06 -18.36
CA ARG A 100 -6.74 24.48 -18.74
C ARG A 100 -7.97 24.80 -19.58
#